data_AF-A0A411WIN1-F1
#
_entry.id   AF-A0A411WIN1-F1
#
_cell.length_a   1.000
_cell.length_b   1.000
_cell.length_c   1.000
_cell.angle_alpha   90.00
_cell.angle_beta   90.00
_cell.angle_gamma   90.00
#
_symmetry.space_group_name_H-M   'P 1'
#
loop_
_entity.id
_entity.type
_entity.pdbx_description
1 polymer ?
#
loop_
_entity_poly.entity_id
_entity_poly.type
_entity_poly.pdbx_seq_one_letter_code
_entity_poly.pdbx_strand_id
1 'polypeptide(L)' 'MSKKADFLTDTKIPLLRSLTLGTGETLSELVMRVPTRGDMRKAQRHSKEQADSETFLFALLTGLTMEDIDALTLADSA' A
#
# COMPACT_ATOMS: atom_id res chain seq x y z
N MET A 1 -2.71 26.06 -5.45
CA MET A 1 -4.01 25.44 -5.07
C MET A 1 -3.73 24.34 -4.05
N SER A 2 -4.55 24.27 -3.01
CA SER A 2 -4.29 23.58 -1.74
C SER A 2 -4.32 22.05 -1.88
N LYS A 3 -3.14 21.38 -1.86
CA LYS A 3 -2.98 19.90 -1.79
C LYS A 3 -3.37 19.31 -0.42
N LYS A 4 -4.44 19.80 0.20
CA LYS A 4 -4.89 19.31 1.53
C LYS A 4 -6.01 18.27 1.43
N ALA A 5 -6.56 18.02 0.24
CA ALA A 5 -7.70 17.13 0.04
C ALA A 5 -7.35 15.72 -0.44
N ASP A 6 -6.14 15.48 -0.96
CA ASP A 6 -5.80 14.18 -1.58
C ASP A 6 -5.72 13.03 -0.56
N PHE A 7 -5.52 13.35 0.73
CA PHE A 7 -5.52 12.36 1.82
C PHE A 7 -6.92 11.96 2.30
N LEU A 8 -7.98 12.54 1.73
CA LEU A 8 -9.39 12.26 2.10
C LEU A 8 -10.11 11.38 1.08
N THR A 9 -9.43 10.96 0.01
CA THR A 9 -9.98 10.12 -1.05
C THR A 9 -9.03 8.98 -1.38
N ASP A 10 -9.58 7.88 -1.89
CA ASP A 10 -8.77 6.76 -2.36
C ASP A 10 -7.81 7.22 -3.46
N THR A 11 -6.53 6.90 -3.28
CA THR A 11 -5.45 7.30 -4.17
C THR A 11 -5.17 6.18 -5.15
N LYS A 12 -5.23 6.50 -6.45
CA LYS A 12 -4.87 5.59 -7.53
C LYS A 12 -3.44 5.87 -7.96
N ILE A 13 -2.57 4.87 -7.88
CA ILE A 13 -1.15 4.97 -8.21
C ILE A 13 -0.92 4.05 -9.42
N PRO A 14 -0.72 4.59 -10.63
CA PRO A 14 -0.38 3.76 -11.79
C PRO A 14 1.01 3.15 -11.57
N LEU A 15 1.12 1.84 -11.82
CA LEU A 15 2.40 1.14 -11.70
C LEU A 15 3.21 1.29 -12.99
N LEU A 16 4.50 1.60 -12.85
CA LEU A 16 5.45 1.66 -13.97
C LEU A 16 5.65 0.28 -14.61
N ARG A 17 5.54 -0.77 -13.81
CA ARG A 17 5.54 -2.16 -14.27
C ARG A 17 4.34 -2.89 -13.71
N SER A 18 3.65 -3.64 -14.56
CA SER A 18 2.52 -4.44 -14.10
C SER A 18 2.97 -5.47 -13.06
N LEU A 19 2.28 -5.49 -11.93
CA LEU A 19 2.49 -6.43 -10.85
C LEU A 19 1.63 -7.68 -11.12
N THR A 20 2.23 -8.86 -11.08
CA THR A 20 1.48 -10.12 -11.10
C THR A 20 1.34 -10.61 -9.66
N LEU A 21 0.10 -10.65 -9.18
CA LEU A 21 -0.23 -11.09 -7.83
C LEU A 21 -0.04 -12.60 -7.68
N GLY A 22 0.09 -13.08 -6.44
CA GLY A 22 0.07 -14.52 -6.13
C GLY A 22 -1.20 -15.24 -6.61
N THR A 23 -2.30 -14.51 -6.83
CA THR A 23 -3.56 -15.02 -7.40
C THR A 23 -3.48 -15.26 -8.92
N GLY A 24 -2.43 -14.77 -9.59
CA GLY A 24 -2.28 -14.79 -11.04
C GLY A 24 -2.90 -13.59 -11.76
N GLU A 25 -3.51 -12.65 -11.03
CA GLU A 25 -4.02 -11.40 -11.60
C GLU A 25 -2.88 -10.40 -11.87
N THR A 26 -3.00 -9.63 -12.94
CA THR A 26 -2.03 -8.59 -13.29
C THR A 26 -2.62 -7.21 -13.01
N LEU A 27 -2.00 -6.48 -12.08
CA LEU A 27 -2.35 -5.10 -11.76
C LEU A 27 -1.48 -4.12 -12.53
N SER A 28 -2.11 -3.12 -13.15
CA SER A 28 -1.44 -1.95 -13.73
C SER A 28 -1.61 -0.68 -12.89
N GLU A 29 -2.49 -0.70 -11.89
CA GLU A 29 -2.78 0.41 -10.99
C GLU A 29 -3.00 -0.14 -9.58
N LEU A 30 -2.40 0.53 -8.59
CA LEU A 30 -2.59 0.28 -7.18
C LEU A 30 -3.63 1.26 -6.64
N VAL A 31 -4.61 0.74 -5.89
CA VAL A 31 -5.60 1.57 -5.21
C VAL A 31 -5.30 1.58 -3.72
N MET A 32 -4.89 2.72 -3.19
CA MET A 32 -4.64 2.92 -1.78
C MET A 32 -5.81 3.67 -1.15
N ARG A 33 -6.55 3.02 -0.26
CA ARG A 33 -7.64 3.68 0.47
C ARG A 33 -7.12 4.66 1.51
N VAL A 34 -7.99 5.56 1.97
CA VAL A 34 -7.68 6.47 3.07
C VAL A 34 -7.35 5.70 4.36
N PRO A 35 -6.18 5.95 5.00
CA PRO A 35 -5.82 5.30 6.25
C PRO A 35 -6.68 5.79 7.42
N THR A 36 -7.08 4.86 8.28
CA THR A 36 -7.74 5.18 9.55
C THR A 36 -6.75 5.11 10.71
N ARG A 37 -7.06 5.77 11.83
CA ARG A 37 -6.29 5.58 13.08
C ARG A 37 -6.32 4.13 13.57
N GLY A 38 -7.32 3.35 13.17
CA GLY A 38 -7.38 1.92 13.47
C GLY A 38 -6.29 1.14 12.76
N ASP A 39 -5.98 1.49 11.52
CA ASP A 39 -4.96 0.83 10.70
C ASP A 39 -3.56 1.04 11.30
N MET A 40 -3.24 2.26 11.74
CA MET A 40 -2.00 2.56 12.46
C MET A 40 -1.82 1.69 13.71
N ARG A 41 -2.90 1.46 14.47
CA ARG A 41 -2.84 0.60 15.66
C ARG A 41 -2.70 -0.88 15.30
N LYS A 42 -3.27 -1.32 14.18
CA LYS A 42 -3.10 -2.70 13.69
C LYS A 42 -1.67 -2.93 13.24
N ALA A 43 -1.09 -1.99 12.50
CA ALA A 43 0.30 -2.03 12.06
C ALA A 43 1.29 -2.09 13.23
N GLN A 44 1.16 -1.19 14.21
CA GLN A 44 2.00 -1.22 15.42
C GLN A 44 1.85 -2.49 16.27
N ARG A 45 0.71 -3.19 16.15
CA ARG A 45 0.50 -4.48 16.83
C ARG A 45 1.06 -5.66 16.05
N HIS A 46 1.22 -5.52 14.74
CA HIS A 46 1.72 -6.57 13.87
C HIS A 46 3.22 -6.81 14.10
N SER A 47 4.02 -5.73 14.12
CA SER A 47 5.45 -5.80 14.42
C SER A 47 5.92 -4.59 15.21
N LYS A 48 7.00 -4.79 15.98
CA LYS A 48 7.75 -3.69 16.62
C LYS A 48 8.85 -3.14 15.71
N GLU A 49 9.21 -3.89 14.67
CA GLU A 49 10.14 -3.42 13.66
C GLU A 49 9.41 -2.45 12.73
N GLN A 50 10.04 -1.31 12.50
CA GLN A 50 9.41 -0.23 11.75
C GLN A 50 9.13 -0.63 10.31
N ALA A 51 10.08 -1.31 9.66
CA ALA A 51 9.94 -1.78 8.28
C ALA A 51 8.73 -2.70 8.12
N ASP A 52 8.64 -3.76 8.92
CA ASP A 52 7.50 -4.69 8.90
C ASP A 52 6.16 -4.01 9.22
N SER A 53 6.16 -3.10 10.19
CA SER A 53 4.95 -2.35 10.54
C SER A 53 4.50 -1.45 9.39
N GLU A 54 5.43 -0.83 8.66
CA GLU A 54 5.12 0.02 7.50
C GLU A 54 4.64 -0.82 6.31
N THR A 55 5.31 -1.93 6.01
CA THR A 55 4.89 -2.88 4.96
C THR A 55 3.49 -3.42 5.25
N PHE A 56 3.21 -3.81 6.49
CA PHE A 56 1.88 -4.28 6.89
C PHE A 56 0.82 -3.17 6.81
N LEU A 57 1.15 -1.93 7.17
CA LEU A 57 0.25 -0.81 6.97
C LEU A 57 -0.07 -0.64 5.49
N PHE A 58 0.93 -0.71 4.62
CA PHE A 58 0.76 -0.59 3.18
C PHE A 58 -0.14 -1.71 2.62
N ALA A 59 0.04 -2.95 3.09
CA ALA A 59 -0.83 -4.09 2.78
C ALA A 59 -2.30 -3.80 3.16
N LEU A 60 -2.53 -3.29 4.37
CA LEU A 60 -3.88 -2.95 4.85
C LEU A 60 -4.58 -1.85 4.03
N LEU A 61 -3.82 -0.94 3.42
CA LEU A 61 -4.37 0.17 2.65
C LEU A 61 -4.59 -0.18 1.19
N THR A 62 -3.83 -1.12 0.66
CA THR A 62 -3.90 -1.54 -0.76
C THR A 62 -4.71 -2.82 -0.95
N GLY A 63 -4.94 -3.58 0.13
CA GLY A 63 -5.58 -4.90 0.06
C GLY A 63 -4.66 -5.99 -0.48
N LEU A 64 -3.38 -5.69 -0.72
CA LEU A 64 -2.37 -6.64 -1.15
C LEU A 64 -1.79 -7.42 0.03
N THR A 65 -1.17 -8.56 -0.27
CA THR A 65 -0.35 -9.27 0.71
C THR A 65 1.02 -8.61 0.87
N MET A 66 1.76 -8.94 1.93
CA MET A 66 3.12 -8.39 2.11
C MET A 66 4.06 -8.93 1.02
N GLU A 67 3.85 -10.17 0.59
CA GLU A 67 4.58 -10.81 -0.49
C GLU A 67 4.34 -10.13 -1.84
N ASP A 68 3.11 -9.68 -2.12
CA ASP A 68 2.80 -8.90 -3.31
C ASP A 68 3.47 -7.51 -3.27
N ILE A 69 3.65 -6.93 -2.07
CA ILE A 69 4.34 -5.65 -1.88
C ILE A 69 5.84 -5.80 -2.14
N ASP A 70 6.46 -6.90 -1.71
CA ASP A 70 7.88 -7.17 -1.98
C ASP A 70 8.18 -7.33 -3.49
N ALA A 71 7.16 -7.69 -4.28
CA ALA A 71 7.25 -7.77 -5.74
C ALA A 71 7.06 -6.42 -6.45
N LEU A 72 6.69 -5.35 -5.73
CA LEU A 72 6.65 -4.00 -6.28
C LEU A 72 8.06 -3.50 -6.60
N THR A 73 8.18 -2.72 -7.67
CA THR A 73 9.48 -2.14 -7.99
C THR A 73 9.79 -0.98 -7.06
N LEU A 74 11.08 -0.76 -6.75
CA LEU A 74 11.51 0.41 -5.97
C LEU A 74 11.14 1.75 -6.63
N ALA A 75 10.86 1.74 -7.93
CA ALA A 75 10.40 2.92 -8.66
C ALA A 75 8.90 3.21 -8.40
N ASP A 76 8.13 2.21 -7.99
CA ASP A 76 6.72 2.32 -7.60
C ASP A 76 6.52 2.51 -6.09
N SER A 77 7.60 2.34 -5.29
CA SER A 77 7.58 2.50 -3.83
C SER A 77 7.97 3.90 -3.36
N ALA A 78 8.08 4.88 -4.27
CA ALA A 78 8.63 6.22 -4.03
C ALA A 78 7.57 7.32 -3.83
#